data_AF-A0A2W4QUH2-F1
#
_entry.id   AF-A0A2W4QUH2-F1
#
_cell.length_a   1.000
_cell.length_b   1.000
_cell.length_c   1.000
_cell.angle_alpha   90.00
_cell.angle_beta   90.00
_cell.angle_gamma   90.00
#
_symmetry.space_group_name_H-M   'P 1'
#
loop_
_entity.id
_entity.type
_entity.pdbx_description
1 polymer ?
#
loop_
_entity_poly.entity_id
_entity_poly.type
_entity_poly.pdbx_seq_one_letter_code
_entity_poly.pdbx_strand_id
1 'polypeptide(L)'
;MAHGIFTRNGGVSSEPWASLNLGGNVGDRPEAVRENHERMYAAAGVNGARACTVWQVHGVDTLIVTGPVRGRRWLAQADAMVTDQPDTPWTMRFADGTRALFYVPFKAVIGL
;
A
#
# COMPACT_ATOMS: atom_id res chain seq x y z
N MET A 1 5.48 15.88 1.59
CA MET A 1 4.77 14.65 1.21
C MET A 1 5.79 13.67 0.67
N ALA A 2 5.90 12.48 1.27
CA ALA A 2 6.79 11.43 0.77
C ALA A 2 5.99 10.45 -0.09
N HIS A 3 6.51 10.08 -1.26
CA HIS A 3 5.95 9.05 -2.12
C HIS A 3 7.08 8.19 -2.67
N GLY A 4 6.79 6.93 -3.00
CA GLY A 4 7.81 6.01 -3.50
C GLY A 4 7.20 4.90 -4.35
N ILE A 5 7.97 4.47 -5.35
CA ILE A 5 7.68 3.26 -6.12
C ILE A 5 8.77 2.26 -5.76
N PHE A 6 8.38 1.15 -5.16
CA PHE A 6 9.30 0.10 -4.73
C PHE A 6 9.53 -0.92 -5.86
N THR A 7 10.76 -1.39 -5.99
CA THR A 7 11.12 -2.51 -6.86
C THR A 7 10.90 -3.83 -6.13
N ARG A 8 11.16 -4.97 -6.80
CA ARG A 8 11.09 -6.30 -6.18
C ARG A 8 12.26 -6.63 -5.23
N ASN A 9 13.22 -5.73 -5.04
CA ASN A 9 14.46 -5.99 -4.30
C ASN A 9 14.37 -5.56 -2.83
N GLY A 10 15.16 -6.18 -1.96
CA GLY A 10 15.32 -5.78 -0.55
C GLY A 10 14.38 -6.47 0.45
N GLY A 11 13.58 -7.44 0.01
CA GLY A 11 12.69 -8.19 0.90
C GLY A 11 13.25 -9.55 1.34
N VAL A 12 12.35 -10.38 1.90
CA VAL A 12 12.66 -11.69 2.47
C VAL A 12 11.89 -12.85 1.85
N SER A 13 11.01 -12.58 0.89
CA SER A 13 10.25 -13.63 0.21
C SER A 13 11.18 -14.51 -0.61
N SER A 14 10.88 -15.81 -0.64
CA SER A 14 11.56 -16.78 -1.50
C SER A 14 10.89 -16.83 -2.89
N GLU A 15 11.51 -17.55 -3.82
CA GLU A 15 10.87 -17.84 -5.12
C GLU A 15 9.49 -18.52 -4.93
N PRO A 16 8.51 -18.23 -5.82
CA PRO A 16 8.58 -17.32 -6.97
C PRO A 16 8.44 -15.82 -6.62
N TRP A 17 8.20 -15.47 -5.35
CA TRP A 17 7.93 -14.10 -4.90
C TRP A 17 9.17 -13.26 -4.56
N ALA A 18 10.36 -13.80 -4.79
CA ALA A 18 11.61 -13.16 -4.40
C ALA A 18 11.72 -11.72 -4.96
N SER A 19 12.01 -10.68 -4.17
CA SER A 19 12.34 -10.68 -2.73
C SER A 19 11.36 -9.85 -1.89
N LEU A 20 10.91 -8.69 -2.39
CA LEU A 20 10.03 -7.74 -1.68
C LEU A 20 8.59 -7.87 -2.16
N ASN A 21 7.97 -9.03 -1.92
CA ASN A 21 6.55 -9.22 -2.22
C ASN A 21 5.66 -8.62 -1.11
N LEU A 22 4.69 -7.82 -1.54
CA LEU A 22 3.69 -7.18 -0.69
C LEU A 22 2.29 -7.79 -0.89
N GLY A 23 2.14 -8.76 -1.79
CA GLY A 23 0.89 -9.45 -2.04
C GLY A 23 0.62 -10.54 -1.00
N GLY A 24 -0.40 -10.36 -0.18
CA GLY A 24 -0.81 -11.35 0.84
C GLY A 24 -1.65 -12.52 0.29
N ASN A 25 -2.17 -12.42 -0.93
CA ASN A 25 -3.12 -13.40 -1.50
C ASN A 25 -2.56 -14.18 -2.69
N VAL A 26 -1.25 -14.12 -2.93
CA VAL A 26 -0.59 -14.73 -4.10
C VAL A 26 0.14 -16.03 -3.75
N GLY A 27 -0.05 -16.55 -2.53
CA GLY A 27 0.52 -17.82 -2.05
C GLY A 27 1.83 -17.71 -1.26
N ASP A 28 2.37 -16.50 -1.08
CA ASP A 28 3.58 -16.28 -0.30
C ASP A 28 3.33 -16.49 1.22
N ARG A 29 4.41 -16.68 1.96
CA ARG A 29 4.38 -16.83 3.41
C ARG A 29 3.87 -15.54 4.07
N PRO A 30 2.80 -15.58 4.88
CA PRO A 30 2.26 -14.39 5.53
C PRO A 30 3.28 -13.61 6.36
N GLU A 31 4.23 -14.30 7.00
CA GLU A 31 5.28 -13.65 7.79
C GLU A 31 6.29 -12.90 6.92
N ALA A 32 6.62 -13.44 5.74
CA ALA A 32 7.51 -12.79 4.78
C ALA A 32 6.87 -11.53 4.20
N VAL A 33 5.58 -11.61 3.83
CA VAL A 33 4.82 -10.45 3.36
C VAL A 33 4.74 -9.38 4.44
N ARG A 34 4.51 -9.76 5.71
CA ARG A 34 4.47 -8.80 6.82
C ARG A 34 5.81 -8.10 7.02
N GLU A 35 6.91 -8.85 7.02
CA GLU A 35 8.27 -8.30 7.12
C GLU A 35 8.58 -7.35 5.95
N ASN A 36 8.20 -7.70 4.72
CA ASN A 36 8.38 -6.83 3.56
C ASN A 36 7.62 -5.51 3.69
N HIS A 37 6.42 -5.52 4.28
CA HIS A 37 5.70 -4.28 4.59
C HIS A 37 6.47 -3.43 5.61
N GLU A 38 6.98 -4.02 6.70
CA GLU A 38 7.77 -3.25 7.69
C GLU A 38 9.02 -2.63 7.05
N ARG A 39 9.73 -3.38 6.21
CA ARG A 39 10.91 -2.87 5.48
C ARG A 39 10.57 -1.71 4.55
N MET A 40 9.49 -1.84 3.81
CA MET A 40 9.00 -0.80 2.92
C MET A 40 8.62 0.47 3.71
N TYR A 41 7.89 0.33 4.82
CA TYR A 41 7.52 1.48 5.66
C TYR A 41 8.73 2.15 6.31
N ALA A 42 9.68 1.36 6.80
CA ALA A 42 10.94 1.88 7.34
C ALA A 42 11.73 2.65 6.28
N ALA A 43 11.86 2.11 5.06
CA ALA A 43 12.53 2.77 3.94
C ALA A 43 11.81 4.05 3.49
N ALA A 44 10.49 4.11 3.59
CA ALA A 44 9.69 5.30 3.33
C ALA A 44 9.72 6.33 4.48
N GLY A 45 10.24 5.96 5.66
CA GLY A 45 10.24 6.82 6.85
C GLY A 45 8.84 7.10 7.40
N VAL A 46 7.90 6.15 7.25
CA VAL A 46 6.49 6.31 7.69
C VAL A 46 6.13 5.37 8.83
N ASN A 47 5.12 5.74 9.61
CA ASN A 47 4.58 4.86 10.65
C ASN A 47 3.72 3.75 10.04
N GLY A 48 4.29 2.56 9.87
CA GLY A 48 3.57 1.39 9.35
C GLY A 48 2.32 1.01 10.14
N ALA A 49 2.23 1.34 11.44
CA ALA A 49 1.03 1.08 12.24
C ALA A 49 -0.19 1.90 11.79
N ARG A 50 0.04 2.99 11.05
CA ARG A 50 -1.00 3.85 10.47
C ARG A 50 -1.25 3.60 8.98
N ALA A 51 -0.57 2.60 8.41
CA ALA A 51 -0.68 2.31 7.00
C ALA A 51 -2.07 1.80 6.62
N CYS A 52 -2.55 2.30 5.49
CA CYS A 52 -3.86 2.02 4.94
C CYS A 52 -3.73 1.35 3.58
N THR A 53 -4.64 0.41 3.29
CA THR A 53 -4.68 -0.31 2.03
C THR A 53 -6.08 -0.85 1.74
N VAL A 54 -6.39 -1.08 0.46
CA VAL A 54 -7.70 -1.57 -0.02
C VAL A 54 -7.57 -2.89 -0.77
N TRP A 55 -8.62 -3.70 -0.72
CA TRP A 55 -8.73 -4.96 -1.45
C TRP A 55 -9.05 -4.65 -2.90
N GLN A 56 -8.00 -4.68 -3.72
CA GLN A 56 -8.08 -4.41 -5.16
C GLN A 56 -8.86 -5.54 -5.84
N VAL A 57 -9.96 -5.19 -6.50
CA VAL A 57 -10.86 -6.10 -7.21
C VAL A 57 -10.88 -5.86 -8.71
N HIS A 58 -10.04 -4.95 -9.22
CA HIS A 58 -10.09 -4.45 -10.60
C HIS A 58 -11.43 -3.79 -10.96
N GLY A 59 -12.05 -3.13 -9.98
CA GLY A 59 -13.23 -2.29 -10.15
C GLY A 59 -12.88 -0.82 -10.38
N VAL A 60 -13.86 0.06 -10.14
CA VAL A 60 -13.74 1.52 -10.29
C VAL A 60 -14.03 2.28 -9.00
N ASP A 61 -14.24 1.57 -7.90
CA ASP A 61 -14.61 2.16 -6.62
C ASP A 61 -13.42 2.88 -5.98
N THR A 62 -13.69 4.09 -5.47
CA THR A 62 -12.72 4.95 -4.78
C THR A 62 -13.11 5.10 -3.32
N LEU A 63 -12.19 4.82 -2.41
CA LEU A 63 -12.40 4.94 -0.97
C LEU A 63 -11.86 6.26 -0.41
N ILE A 64 -12.67 7.00 0.35
CA ILE A 64 -12.19 8.09 1.19
C ILE A 64 -11.59 7.48 2.47
N VAL A 65 -10.27 7.60 2.63
CA VAL A 65 -9.52 7.05 3.75
C VAL A 65 -9.43 8.08 4.86
N THR A 66 -9.96 7.75 6.04
CA THR A 66 -9.90 8.62 7.23
C THR A 66 -8.90 8.14 8.29
N GLY A 67 -8.34 6.94 8.13
CA GLY A 67 -7.35 6.39 9.04
C GLY A 67 -7.21 4.86 8.96
N PRO A 68 -6.29 4.27 9.74
CA PRO A 68 -6.03 2.83 9.74
C PRO A 68 -7.14 2.03 10.42
N VAL A 69 -7.20 0.74 10.10
CA VAL A 69 -8.02 -0.26 10.82
C VAL A 69 -7.15 -1.19 11.66
N ARG A 70 -7.78 -1.80 12.67
CA ARG A 70 -7.10 -2.73 13.59
C ARG A 70 -6.43 -3.86 12.82
N GLY A 71 -5.15 -4.09 13.13
CA GLY A 71 -4.37 -5.19 12.56
C GLY A 71 -3.96 -4.99 11.10
N ARG A 72 -3.99 -3.74 10.58
CA ARG A 72 -3.60 -3.41 9.19
C ARG A 72 -4.35 -4.24 8.15
N ARG A 73 -5.62 -4.54 8.44
CA ARG A 73 -6.51 -5.19 7.48
C ARG A 73 -6.82 -4.23 6.32
N TRP A 74 -7.31 -4.82 5.23
CA TRP A 74 -7.85 -4.11 4.10
C TRP A 74 -9.06 -3.27 4.56
N LEU A 75 -9.12 -2.01 4.14
CA LEU A 75 -10.17 -1.08 4.56
C LEU A 75 -11.53 -1.44 3.96
N ALA A 76 -11.56 -1.73 2.66
CA ALA A 76 -12.72 -2.14 1.89
C ALA A 76 -12.25 -2.75 0.56
N GLN A 77 -13.18 -3.30 -0.23
CA GLN A 77 -12.94 -3.51 -1.66
C GLN A 77 -12.96 -2.15 -2.37
N ALA A 78 -11.88 -1.83 -3.07
CA ALA A 78 -11.71 -0.61 -3.84
C ALA A 78 -10.42 -0.70 -4.66
N ASP A 79 -10.33 0.09 -5.72
CA ASP A 79 -9.16 0.16 -6.60
C ASP A 79 -8.56 1.56 -6.68
N ALA A 80 -9.11 2.51 -5.91
CA ALA A 80 -8.50 3.81 -5.65
C ALA A 80 -8.73 4.27 -4.19
N MET A 81 -7.84 5.13 -3.68
CA MET A 81 -7.96 5.76 -2.37
C MET A 81 -7.76 7.27 -2.47
N VAL A 82 -8.52 8.04 -1.69
CA VAL A 82 -8.36 9.50 -1.52
C VAL A 82 -8.31 9.87 -0.03
N THR A 83 -7.48 10.84 0.37
CA THR A 83 -7.49 11.37 1.76
C THR A 83 -7.00 12.81 1.80
N ASP A 84 -7.49 13.55 2.78
CA ASP A 84 -6.99 14.83 3.27
C ASP A 84 -6.36 14.70 4.67
N GLN A 85 -6.29 13.50 5.23
CA GLN A 85 -5.82 13.26 6.59
C GLN A 85 -4.29 13.18 6.64
N PRO A 86 -3.63 13.98 7.51
CA PRO A 86 -2.18 13.87 7.71
C PRO A 86 -1.82 12.53 8.35
N ASP A 87 -0.56 12.11 8.18
CA ASP A 87 -0.01 10.88 8.76
C ASP A 87 -0.85 9.62 8.44
N THR A 88 -1.33 9.53 7.20
CA THR A 88 -2.10 8.38 6.69
C THR A 88 -1.33 7.74 5.52
N PRO A 89 -0.24 7.00 5.80
CA PRO A 89 0.56 6.36 4.75
C PRO A 89 -0.25 5.29 4.01
N TRP A 90 -0.05 5.18 2.71
CA TRP A 90 -0.79 4.26 1.85
C TRP A 90 0.10 3.20 1.22
N THR A 91 -0.50 2.07 0.90
CA THR A 91 0.14 1.02 0.11
C THR A 91 -0.86 0.43 -0.85
N MET A 92 -0.50 0.38 -2.13
CA MET A 92 -1.23 -0.36 -3.18
C MET A 92 -0.26 -1.22 -3.95
N ARG A 93 -0.75 -2.35 -4.47
CA ARG A 93 0.07 -3.38 -5.10
C ARG A 93 -0.20 -3.41 -6.59
N PHE A 94 0.88 -3.54 -7.35
CA PHE A 94 0.83 -3.60 -8.81
C PHE A 94 1.90 -4.57 -9.28
N ALA A 95 1.52 -5.50 -10.15
CA ALA A 95 2.45 -6.40 -10.85
C ALA A 95 2.52 -6.10 -12.35
N ASP A 96 1.41 -5.70 -13.00
CA ASP A 96 1.39 -5.34 -14.43
C ASP A 96 0.38 -4.21 -14.77
N GLY A 97 -0.46 -3.78 -13.82
CA GLY A 97 -1.46 -2.73 -14.01
C GLY A 97 -0.87 -1.31 -13.96
N THR A 98 -1.49 -0.39 -14.71
CA THR A 98 -1.13 1.04 -14.73
C THR A 98 -1.27 1.66 -13.34
N ARG A 99 -0.31 2.54 -12.98
CA ARG A 99 -0.28 3.27 -11.71
C ARG A 99 -0.60 4.74 -11.98
N ALA A 100 -1.59 5.29 -11.30
CA ALA A 100 -1.93 6.71 -11.42
C ALA A 100 -1.92 7.36 -10.04
N LEU A 101 -0.89 8.16 -9.75
CA LEU A 101 -0.81 8.96 -8.54
C LEU A 101 -1.30 10.39 -8.86
N PHE A 102 -2.31 10.83 -8.12
CA PHE A 102 -2.88 12.17 -8.22
C PHE A 102 -2.56 12.97 -6.94
N TYR A 103 -2.25 14.25 -7.09
CA TYR A 103 -2.08 15.18 -5.98
C TYR A 103 -2.79 16.49 -6.30
N VAL A 104 -3.66 16.94 -5.40
CA VAL A 104 -4.42 18.18 -5.49
C VAL A 104 -3.90 19.16 -4.42
N PRO A 105 -2.91 20.00 -4.75
CA PRO A 105 -2.15 20.77 -3.76
C PRO A 105 -3.00 21.76 -2.95
N PHE A 106 -4.02 22.37 -3.55
CA PHE A 106 -4.85 23.38 -2.89
C PHE A 106 -5.87 22.79 -1.90
N LYS A 107 -6.10 21.48 -1.92
CA LYS A 107 -6.95 20.78 -0.94
C LYS A 107 -6.15 19.83 -0.03
N ALA A 108 -4.83 19.73 -0.23
CA ALA A 108 -3.98 18.72 0.38
C ALA A 108 -4.51 17.28 0.19
N VAL A 109 -5.17 17.02 -0.94
CA VAL A 109 -5.73 15.70 -1.26
C VAL A 109 -4.76 14.90 -2.11
N ILE A 110 -4.57 13.64 -1.76
CA ILE A 110 -3.80 12.67 -2.54
C ILE A 110 -4.75 11.60 -3.08
N GLY A 111 -4.41 11.00 -4.22
CA GLY A 111 -5.16 9.93 -4.86
C GLY A 111 -4.22 8.88 -5.43
N LEU A 112 -4.49 7.59 -5.21
CA LEU A 112 -3.72 6.47 -5.78
C LEU A 112 -4.68 5.38 -6.25
#